data_AF-A0A2H9UMS4-F1
#
_entry.id   AF-A0A2H9UMS4-F1
#
_cell.length_a   1.000
_cell.length_b   1.000
_cell.length_c   1.000
_cell.angle_alpha   90.00
_cell.angle_beta   90.00
_cell.angle_gamma   90.00
#
_symmetry.space_group_name_H-M   'P 1'
#
loop_
_entity.id
_entity.type
_entity.pdbx_description
1 polymer ?
#
loop_
_entity_poly.entity_id
_entity_poly.type
_entity_poly.pdbx_seq_one_letter_code
_entity_poly.pdbx_strand_id
1 'polypeptide(L)'
;MTIQKFPKKLAEQMFDANVKFESILHVPTLTVSEQLPEKFEDFITDLESYAEDFIKQHPQLQCCIEKLIEHADELMDEDYAQQFARYCGELEFLIQIEFPTPRNFKFDEGGKYLSCSVGGWYRIEWIFAKNMQDAAEQAIQIATNCFKEEEQKARKEQGLEG
;
A
#
# COMPACT_ATOMS: atom_id res chain seq x y z
N MET A 1 15.45 0.30 -28.24
CA MET A 1 14.89 0.65 -26.93
C MET A 1 15.77 0.04 -25.86
N THR A 2 16.35 0.86 -25.00
CA THR A 2 17.05 0.38 -23.81
C THR A 2 15.96 0.07 -22.78
N ILE A 3 15.81 -1.19 -22.38
CA ILE A 3 14.95 -1.54 -21.25
C ILE A 3 15.57 -0.89 -20.02
N GLN A 4 14.92 0.14 -19.49
CA GLN A 4 15.36 0.80 -18.27
C GLN A 4 15.11 -0.17 -17.12
N LYS A 5 16.19 -0.69 -16.54
CA LYS A 5 16.09 -1.64 -15.43
C LYS A 5 15.55 -0.94 -14.19
N PHE A 6 14.79 -1.67 -13.39
CA PHE A 6 14.36 -1.20 -12.07
C PHE A 6 15.59 -0.78 -11.23
N PRO A 7 15.55 0.36 -10.52
CA PRO A 7 16.72 0.85 -9.80
C PRO A 7 17.20 -0.14 -8.74
N LYS A 8 18.46 -0.55 -8.83
CA LYS A 8 19.07 -1.51 -7.89
C LYS A 8 18.91 -1.08 -6.43
N LYS A 9 19.12 0.21 -6.17
CA LYS A 9 19.00 0.78 -4.82
C LYS A 9 17.59 0.64 -4.26
N LEU A 10 16.55 0.86 -5.08
CA LEU A 10 15.15 0.65 -4.63
C LEU A 10 14.88 -0.82 -4.34
N ALA A 11 15.38 -1.73 -5.19
CA ALA A 11 15.22 -3.17 -4.94
C ALA A 11 15.90 -3.60 -3.63
N GLU A 12 17.10 -3.09 -3.35
CA GLU A 12 17.79 -3.32 -2.07
C GLU A 12 16.99 -2.77 -0.89
N GLN A 13 16.45 -1.55 -1.00
CA GLN A 13 15.65 -0.96 0.06
C GLN A 13 14.32 -1.68 0.30
N MET A 14 13.65 -2.16 -0.75
CA MET A 14 12.46 -3.00 -0.62
C MET A 14 12.79 -4.32 0.09
N PHE A 15 13.92 -4.94 -0.26
CA PHE A 15 14.40 -6.15 0.40
C PHE A 15 14.69 -5.90 1.89
N ASP A 16 15.40 -4.81 2.22
CA ASP A 16 15.72 -4.44 3.60
C ASP A 16 14.47 -4.11 4.43
N ALA A 17 13.48 -3.47 3.81
CA ALA A 17 12.18 -3.20 4.42
C ALA A 17 11.24 -4.43 4.44
N ASN A 18 11.66 -5.53 3.80
CA ASN A 18 10.88 -6.77 3.63
C ASN A 18 9.48 -6.52 3.02
N VAL A 19 9.45 -5.64 2.03
CA VAL A 19 8.26 -5.24 1.29
C VAL A 19 8.12 -6.09 0.04
N LYS A 20 6.92 -6.61 -0.20
CA LYS A 20 6.56 -7.36 -1.40
C LYS A 20 5.37 -6.70 -2.10
N PHE A 21 5.39 -6.74 -3.43
CA PHE A 21 4.20 -6.46 -4.24
C PHE A 21 3.47 -7.79 -4.47
N GLU A 22 2.30 -7.95 -3.86
CA GLU A 22 1.46 -9.13 -4.02
C GLU A 22 0.71 -9.10 -5.34
N SER A 23 0.14 -7.93 -5.67
CA SER A 23 -0.68 -7.74 -6.86
C SER A 23 -0.35 -6.39 -7.49
N ILE A 24 -0.29 -6.35 -8.82
CA ILE A 24 -0.07 -5.12 -9.60
C ILE A 24 -1.15 -5.05 -10.65
N LEU A 25 -2.04 -4.08 -10.52
CA LEU A 25 -3.11 -3.80 -11.47
C LEU A 25 -2.76 -2.54 -12.25
N HIS A 26 -2.73 -2.65 -13.57
CA HIS A 26 -2.55 -1.49 -14.44
C HIS A 26 -3.91 -0.84 -14.68
N VAL A 27 -4.11 0.32 -14.04
CA VAL A 27 -5.40 1.02 -13.95
C VAL A 27 -5.98 1.36 -15.32
N PRO A 28 -5.21 1.91 -16.28
CA PRO A 28 -5.75 2.25 -17.61
C PRO A 28 -6.29 1.05 -18.39
N THR A 29 -5.84 -0.17 -18.08
CA THR A 29 -6.29 -1.40 -18.76
C THR A 29 -7.38 -2.17 -18.00
N LEU A 30 -7.85 -1.67 -16.84
CA LEU A 30 -8.98 -2.30 -16.15
C LEU A 30 -10.27 -2.28 -16.98
N THR A 31 -10.35 -1.34 -17.92
CA THR A 31 -11.52 -1.06 -18.76
C THR A 31 -11.56 -1.85 -20.07
N VAL A 32 -10.48 -2.57 -20.40
CA VAL A 32 -10.39 -3.31 -21.68
C VAL A 32 -10.82 -4.77 -21.56
N SER A 33 -11.21 -5.20 -20.35
CA SER A 33 -11.65 -6.56 -20.05
C SER A 33 -13.16 -6.58 -19.87
N GLU A 34 -13.81 -7.64 -20.35
CA GLU A 34 -15.26 -7.88 -20.15
C GLU A 34 -15.61 -8.14 -18.66
N GLN A 35 -14.60 -8.45 -17.84
CA GLN A 35 -14.72 -8.68 -16.41
C GLN A 35 -13.64 -7.92 -15.67
N LEU A 36 -13.99 -7.36 -14.51
CA LEU A 36 -13.02 -6.79 -13.59
C LEU A 36 -12.10 -7.89 -13.05
N PRO A 37 -10.79 -7.61 -12.86
CA PRO A 37 -9.92 -8.57 -12.19
C PRO A 37 -10.40 -8.83 -10.76
N GLU A 38 -10.37 -10.08 -10.30
CA GLU A 38 -10.70 -10.48 -8.92
C GLU A 38 -9.96 -9.62 -7.88
N LYS A 39 -8.70 -9.27 -8.15
CA LYS A 39 -7.91 -8.40 -7.28
C LYS A 39 -8.42 -6.96 -7.19
N PHE A 40 -9.15 -6.49 -8.19
CA PHE A 40 -9.82 -5.21 -8.12
C PHE A 40 -11.07 -5.30 -7.24
N GLU A 41 -11.81 -6.41 -7.28
CA GLU A 41 -12.94 -6.66 -6.37
C GLU A 41 -12.48 -6.76 -4.90
N ASP A 42 -11.35 -7.43 -4.65
CA ASP A 42 -10.67 -7.45 -3.35
C ASP A 42 -10.42 -6.00 -2.86
N PHE A 43 -9.84 -5.15 -3.73
CA PHE A 43 -9.56 -3.75 -3.40
C PHE A 43 -10.82 -2.97 -3.04
N ILE A 44 -11.92 -3.13 -3.78
CA ILE A 44 -13.18 -2.43 -3.49
C ILE A 44 -13.76 -2.86 -2.14
N THR A 45 -13.75 -4.17 -1.88
CA THR A 45 -14.24 -4.73 -0.61
C THR A 45 -13.43 -4.20 0.58
N ASP A 46 -12.11 -4.18 0.41
CA ASP A 46 -11.15 -3.66 1.37
C ASP A 46 -11.35 -2.14 1.59
N LEU A 47 -11.60 -1.37 0.52
CA LEU A 47 -11.76 0.09 0.53
C LEU A 47 -12.90 0.56 1.44
N GLU A 48 -14.02 -0.17 1.53
CA GLU A 48 -15.12 0.17 2.43
C GLU A 48 -14.69 0.31 3.89
N SER A 49 -13.66 -0.44 4.30
CA SER A 49 -13.19 -0.48 5.68
C SER A 49 -12.13 0.58 6.01
N TYR A 50 -11.43 1.13 5.01
CA TYR A 50 -10.33 2.09 5.22
C TYR A 50 -10.40 3.35 4.34
N ALA A 51 -11.51 3.58 3.66
CA ALA A 51 -11.73 4.68 2.72
C ALA A 51 -11.20 6.02 3.24
N GLU A 52 -11.52 6.38 4.47
CA GLU A 52 -11.10 7.66 5.07
C GLU A 52 -9.57 7.81 5.13
N ASP A 53 -8.87 6.76 5.54
CA ASP A 53 -7.41 6.80 5.65
C ASP A 53 -6.75 6.78 4.28
N PHE A 54 -7.36 6.09 3.32
CA PHE A 54 -6.92 6.07 1.94
C PHE A 54 -7.13 7.44 1.25
N ILE A 55 -8.25 8.10 1.51
CA ILE A 55 -8.52 9.47 1.04
C ILE A 55 -7.54 10.46 1.65
N LYS A 56 -7.19 10.33 2.94
CA LYS A 56 -6.18 11.20 3.57
C LYS A 56 -4.80 11.07 2.89
N GLN A 57 -4.44 9.86 2.46
CA GLN A 57 -3.18 9.61 1.76
C GLN A 57 -3.22 10.09 0.30
N HIS A 58 -4.40 10.04 -0.33
CA HIS A 58 -4.60 10.43 -1.72
C HIS A 58 -5.81 11.36 -1.87
N PRO A 59 -5.75 12.61 -1.37
CA PRO A 59 -6.90 13.51 -1.36
C PRO A 59 -7.40 13.85 -2.77
N GLN A 60 -6.52 13.79 -3.78
CA GLN A 60 -6.92 13.94 -5.18
C GLN A 60 -7.86 12.82 -5.68
N LEU A 61 -7.88 11.67 -5.00
CA LEU A 61 -8.75 10.54 -5.31
C LEU A 61 -10.05 10.54 -4.51
N GLN A 62 -10.29 11.53 -3.65
CA GLN A 62 -11.47 11.57 -2.79
C GLN A 62 -12.76 11.31 -3.57
N CYS A 63 -13.01 12.13 -4.60
CA CYS A 63 -14.21 11.99 -5.43
C CYS A 63 -14.28 10.63 -6.17
N CYS A 64 -13.13 10.03 -6.48
CA CYS A 64 -13.06 8.72 -7.11
C CYS A 64 -13.45 7.62 -6.11
N ILE A 65 -12.88 7.65 -4.91
CA ILE A 65 -13.08 6.67 -3.84
C ILE A 65 -14.51 6.73 -3.31
N GLU A 66 -15.05 7.93 -3.08
CA GLU A 66 -16.43 8.13 -2.65
C GLU A 66 -17.41 7.50 -3.67
N LYS A 67 -17.18 7.72 -4.96
CA LYS A 67 -17.99 7.11 -6.02
C LYS A 67 -17.82 5.59 -6.14
N LEU A 68 -16.62 5.08 -5.91
CA LEU A 68 -16.37 3.62 -5.90
C LEU A 68 -17.17 2.96 -4.79
N ILE A 69 -17.24 3.58 -3.61
CA ILE A 69 -17.98 3.05 -2.46
C ILE A 69 -19.48 3.17 -2.68
N GLU A 70 -19.96 4.34 -3.15
CA GLU A 70 -21.38 4.56 -3.42
C GLU A 70 -21.96 3.59 -4.45
N HIS A 71 -21.13 3.12 -5.37
CA HIS A 71 -21.53 2.26 -6.48
C HIS A 71 -20.82 0.90 -6.47
N ALA A 72 -20.34 0.43 -5.31
CA ALA A 72 -19.57 -0.81 -5.22
C ALA A 72 -20.31 -2.01 -5.84
N ASP A 73 -21.62 -2.09 -5.59
CA ASP A 73 -22.53 -3.11 -6.14
C ASP A 73 -22.78 -2.96 -7.66
N GLU A 74 -22.53 -1.77 -8.21
CA GLU A 74 -22.79 -1.39 -9.61
C GLU A 74 -21.50 -1.33 -10.45
N LEU A 75 -20.32 -1.51 -9.84
CA LEU A 75 -19.01 -1.45 -10.50
C LEU A 75 -18.80 -2.51 -11.59
N MET A 76 -19.70 -3.48 -11.68
CA MET A 76 -19.78 -4.45 -12.77
C MET A 76 -20.27 -3.83 -14.10
N ASP A 77 -20.66 -2.55 -14.11
CA ASP A 77 -21.00 -1.79 -15.32
C ASP A 77 -19.74 -1.18 -15.98
N GLU A 78 -19.58 -1.43 -17.29
CA GLU A 78 -18.46 -0.98 -18.12
C GLU A 78 -18.27 0.55 -18.08
N ASP A 79 -19.37 1.31 -17.95
CA ASP A 79 -19.34 2.77 -17.85
C ASP A 79 -18.69 3.27 -16.55
N TYR A 80 -18.74 2.50 -15.47
CA TYR A 80 -18.13 2.86 -14.18
C TYR A 80 -16.63 2.58 -14.16
N ALA A 81 -16.18 1.46 -14.72
CA ALA A 81 -14.76 1.16 -14.87
C ALA A 81 -14.05 2.23 -15.74
N GLN A 82 -14.69 2.66 -16.83
CA GLN A 82 -14.16 3.73 -17.67
C GLN A 82 -14.09 5.08 -16.96
N GLN A 83 -15.07 5.38 -16.11
CA GLN A 83 -15.05 6.57 -15.27
C GLN A 83 -13.94 6.50 -14.22
N PHE A 84 -13.76 5.36 -13.56
CA PHE A 84 -12.69 5.12 -12.59
C PHE A 84 -11.30 5.42 -13.19
N ALA A 85 -10.99 4.85 -14.36
CA ALA A 85 -9.72 5.12 -15.04
C ALA A 85 -9.50 6.60 -15.38
N ARG A 86 -10.58 7.35 -15.67
CA ARG A 86 -10.51 8.81 -15.90
C ARG A 86 -10.26 9.60 -14.62
N TYR A 87 -10.83 9.18 -13.49
CA TYR A 87 -10.65 9.86 -12.20
C TYR A 87 -9.28 9.60 -11.57
N CYS A 88 -8.63 8.46 -11.88
CA CYS A 88 -7.28 8.15 -11.41
C CYS A 88 -6.18 9.05 -12.00
N GLY A 89 -6.46 9.77 -13.10
CA GLY A 89 -5.56 10.80 -13.63
C GLY A 89 -4.18 10.26 -14.02
N GLU A 90 -3.13 10.71 -13.32
CA GLU A 90 -1.73 10.28 -13.55
C GLU A 90 -1.36 8.94 -12.87
N LEU A 91 -2.28 8.31 -12.15
CA LEU A 91 -2.02 7.07 -11.44
C LEU A 91 -2.18 5.88 -12.40
N GLU A 92 -1.07 5.22 -12.69
CA GLU A 92 -1.01 4.11 -13.66
C GLU A 92 -1.25 2.75 -13.00
N PHE A 93 -0.92 2.61 -11.71
CA PHE A 93 -0.92 1.34 -11.01
C PHE A 93 -1.71 1.40 -9.71
N LEU A 94 -2.47 0.34 -9.44
CA LEU A 94 -3.02 0.00 -8.13
C LEU A 94 -2.30 -1.27 -7.66
N ILE A 95 -1.61 -1.20 -6.52
CA ILE A 95 -0.69 -2.24 -6.07
C ILE A 95 -1.06 -2.67 -4.65
N GLN A 96 -1.22 -3.97 -4.46
CA GLN A 96 -1.32 -4.56 -3.13
C GLN A 96 0.09 -4.84 -2.62
N ILE A 97 0.45 -4.23 -1.50
CA ILE A 97 1.73 -4.42 -0.84
C ILE A 97 1.56 -5.27 0.40
N GLU A 98 2.54 -6.12 0.67
CA GLU A 98 2.65 -6.90 1.90
C GLU A 98 3.98 -6.57 2.59
N PHE A 99 3.94 -6.37 3.90
CA PHE A 99 5.14 -6.18 4.72
C PHE A 99 4.92 -6.69 6.15
N PRO A 100 5.97 -7.14 6.85
CA PRO A 100 5.82 -7.66 8.21
C PRO A 100 5.48 -6.54 9.19
N THR A 101 4.58 -6.83 10.14
CA THR A 101 4.39 -5.96 11.31
C THR A 101 5.42 -6.34 12.38
N PRO A 102 6.41 -5.48 12.69
CA PRO A 102 7.45 -5.79 13.66
C PRO A 102 6.88 -5.92 15.07
N ARG A 103 7.43 -6.84 15.86
CA ARG A 103 6.96 -7.11 17.23
C ARG A 103 8.06 -7.61 18.14
N ASN A 104 7.76 -7.78 19.43
CA ASN A 104 8.72 -8.29 20.42
C ASN A 104 10.04 -7.50 20.41
N PHE A 105 9.93 -6.17 20.39
CA PHE A 105 11.10 -5.29 20.40
C PHE A 105 11.91 -5.48 21.68
N LYS A 106 13.23 -5.55 21.51
CA LYS A 106 14.21 -5.59 22.58
C LYS A 106 15.06 -4.34 22.51
N PHE A 107 15.27 -3.75 23.67
CA PHE A 107 16.13 -2.59 23.87
C PHE A 107 17.23 -2.94 24.87
N ASP A 108 18.35 -2.23 24.81
CA ASP A 108 19.37 -2.31 25.86
C ASP A 108 18.97 -1.49 27.09
N GLU A 109 19.82 -1.51 28.12
CA GLU A 109 19.61 -0.78 29.37
C GLU A 109 19.53 0.74 29.18
N GLY A 110 20.10 1.27 28.08
CA GLY A 110 20.02 2.68 27.69
C GLY A 110 18.83 3.00 26.78
N GLY A 111 17.94 2.04 26.53
CA GLY A 111 16.78 2.20 25.64
C GLY A 111 17.13 2.17 24.16
N LYS A 112 18.34 1.79 23.75
CA LYS A 112 18.69 1.66 22.33
C LYS A 112 18.10 0.38 21.75
N TYR A 113 17.56 0.48 20.55
CA TYR A 113 17.04 -0.69 19.82
C TYR A 113 18.13 -1.75 19.59
N LEU A 114 17.82 -3.00 19.90
CA LEU A 114 18.68 -4.17 19.64
C LEU A 114 18.13 -5.06 18.55
N SER A 115 16.85 -5.45 18.65
CA SER A 115 16.23 -6.40 17.74
C SER A 115 14.71 -6.37 17.86
N CYS A 116 14.03 -6.83 16.83
CA CYS A 116 12.61 -7.21 16.87
C CYS A 116 12.41 -8.54 16.14
N SER A 117 11.23 -9.13 16.30
CA SER A 117 10.75 -10.22 15.45
C SER A 117 10.11 -9.64 14.20
N VAL A 118 10.60 -10.03 13.03
CA VAL A 118 10.00 -9.76 11.73
C VAL A 118 9.48 -11.08 11.14
N GLY A 119 8.19 -11.16 10.86
CA GLY A 119 7.53 -12.35 10.29
C GLY A 119 6.45 -12.99 11.16
N GLY A 120 5.58 -13.75 10.48
CA GLY A 120 4.41 -14.43 11.05
C GLY A 120 3.17 -13.55 11.21
N TRP A 121 3.32 -12.22 11.10
CA TRP A 121 2.23 -11.25 11.04
C TRP A 121 2.57 -10.25 9.95
N TYR A 122 1.70 -10.14 8.96
CA TYR A 122 1.90 -9.28 7.80
C TYR A 122 0.74 -8.31 7.73
N ARG A 123 1.07 -7.08 7.32
CA ARG A 123 0.08 -6.10 6.94
C ARG A 123 0.00 -6.10 5.42
N ILE A 124 -1.23 -6.07 4.95
CA ILE A 124 -1.56 -5.90 3.54
C ILE A 124 -2.19 -4.51 3.40
N GLU A 125 -1.68 -3.72 2.47
CA GLU A 125 -2.22 -2.39 2.17
C GLU A 125 -2.27 -2.20 0.65
N TRP A 126 -3.18 -1.35 0.18
CA TRP A 126 -3.26 -0.96 -1.22
C TRP A 126 -2.65 0.43 -1.40
N ILE A 127 -1.94 0.63 -2.51
CA ILE A 127 -1.38 1.94 -2.90
C ILE A 127 -1.68 2.24 -4.36
N PHE A 128 -1.87 3.52 -4.68
CA PHE A 128 -1.80 3.99 -6.06
C PHE A 128 -0.42 4.55 -6.38
N ALA A 129 0.08 4.25 -7.58
CA ALA A 129 1.38 4.74 -8.02
C ALA A 129 1.35 5.20 -9.48
N LYS A 130 2.14 6.24 -9.76
CA LYS A 130 2.35 6.77 -11.12
C LYS A 130 3.23 5.85 -11.96
N ASN A 131 4.12 5.10 -11.31
CA ASN A 131 5.02 4.14 -11.93
C ASN A 131 5.60 3.20 -10.85
N MET A 132 6.35 2.19 -11.26
CA MET A 132 6.91 1.20 -10.34
C MET A 132 7.97 1.77 -9.37
N GLN A 133 8.66 2.87 -9.70
CA GLN A 133 9.61 3.50 -8.78
C GLN A 133 8.86 4.21 -7.66
N ASP A 134 7.85 5.00 -8.01
CA ASP A 134 6.94 5.67 -7.08
C ASP A 134 6.27 4.64 -6.14
N ALA A 135 5.78 3.52 -6.69
CA ALA A 135 5.23 2.42 -5.90
C ALA A 135 6.21 1.89 -4.84
N ALA A 136 7.46 1.68 -5.23
CA ALA A 136 8.48 1.14 -4.33
C ALA A 136 8.86 2.13 -3.23
N GLU A 137 9.01 3.41 -3.59
CA GLU A 137 9.28 4.48 -2.64
C GLU A 137 8.16 4.61 -1.60
N GLN A 138 6.90 4.59 -2.05
CA GLN A 138 5.74 4.60 -1.16
C GLN A 138 5.70 3.38 -0.24
N ALA A 139 5.87 2.17 -0.78
CA ALA A 139 5.80 0.95 0.00
C ALA A 139 6.92 0.84 1.04
N ILE A 140 8.15 1.26 0.70
CA ILE A 140 9.28 1.37 1.64
C ILE A 140 8.92 2.37 2.76
N GLN A 141 8.34 3.52 2.40
CA GLN A 141 7.99 4.55 3.37
C GLN A 141 6.90 4.07 4.34
N ILE A 142 5.88 3.38 3.85
CA ILE A 142 4.80 2.79 4.64
C ILE A 142 5.37 1.76 5.64
N ALA A 143 6.17 0.80 5.16
CA ALA A 143 6.79 -0.20 6.03
C ALA A 143 7.71 0.43 7.08
N THR A 144 8.46 1.47 6.69
CA THR A 144 9.33 2.22 7.61
C THR A 144 8.53 2.95 8.69
N ASN A 145 7.38 3.53 8.33
CA ASN A 145 6.50 4.21 9.29
C ASN A 145 5.87 3.21 10.25
N CYS A 146 5.38 2.07 9.75
CA CYS A 146 4.88 0.99 10.59
C CYS A 146 5.94 0.52 11.59
N PHE A 147 7.20 0.32 11.16
CA PHE A 147 8.28 -0.02 12.07
C PHE A 147 8.45 1.01 13.20
N LYS A 148 8.49 2.31 12.86
CA LYS A 148 8.65 3.38 13.83
C LYS A 148 7.48 3.44 14.82
N GLU A 149 6.26 3.26 14.33
CA GLU A 149 5.06 3.24 15.16
C GLU A 149 5.08 2.07 16.16
N GLU A 150 5.39 0.86 15.69
CA GLU A 150 5.46 -0.33 16.55
C GLU A 150 6.65 -0.25 17.52
N GLU A 151 7.80 0.31 17.11
CA GLU A 151 8.92 0.56 18.02
C GLU A 151 8.51 1.55 19.12
N GLN A 152 7.86 2.66 18.77
CA GLN A 152 7.38 3.66 19.74
C GLN A 152 6.36 3.06 20.71
N LYS A 153 5.40 2.25 20.23
CA LYS A 153 4.47 1.52 21.09
C LYS A 153 5.23 0.63 22.08
N ALA A 154 6.20 -0.14 21.61
CA ALA A 154 6.98 -1.01 22.47
C ALA A 154 7.84 -0.24 23.50
N ARG A 155 8.38 0.94 23.13
CA ARG A 155 9.10 1.83 24.06
C ARG A 155 8.19 2.31 25.19
N LYS A 156 6.96 2.73 24.87
CA LYS A 156 5.94 3.13 25.85
C LYS A 156 5.59 2.00 26.80
N GLU A 157 5.31 0.81 26.25
CA GLU A 157 4.94 -0.37 27.02
C GLU A 157 6.05 -0.84 27.97
N GLN A 158 7.31 -0.67 27.59
CA GLN A 158 8.48 -1.06 28.40
C GLN A 158 8.95 0.05 29.35
N GLY A 159 8.25 1.19 29.41
CA GLY A 159 8.62 2.31 30.30
C GLY A 159 9.93 3.00 29.92
N LEU A 160 10.34 2.90 28.65
CA LEU A 160 11.53 3.53 28.10
C LEU A 160 11.26 4.96 27.57
N GLU A 161 9.99 5.38 27.57
CA GLU A 161 9.61 6.77 27.36
C GLU A 161 9.46 7.50 28.71
N GLY A 162 10.34 8.48 28.92
CA GLY A 162 10.18 9.63 29.80
C GLY A 162 10.32 10.91 28.99
#